data_AF-A0A8X6M3L5-F1
#
_entry.id   AF-A0A8X6M3L5-F1
#
_cell.length_a   1.000
_cell.length_b   1.000
_cell.length_c   1.000
_cell.angle_alpha   90.00
_cell.angle_beta   90.00
_cell.angle_gamma   90.00
#
_symmetry.space_group_name_H-M   'P 1'
#
loop_
_entity.id
_entity.type
_entity.pdbx_description
1 polymer ?
#
loop_
_entity_poly.entity_id
_entity_poly.type
_entity_poly.pdbx_seq_one_letter_code
_entity_poly.pdbx_strand_id
1 'polypeptide(L)'
;MTYKAAIDDPYRFETSYTVGAYMGLSPRQYASGEVDRHGSISKMGPMECRSMLYEAAQVLLTISRKNFKLRSWGLKLAKKKGMKKAIVAVARKLAVIMHRMLVNKTEFCY
;
A
#
# COMPACT_ATOMS: atom_id res chain seq x y z
N MET A 1 -1.82 14.24 8.54
CA MET A 1 -1.65 13.82 9.94
C MET A 1 -2.14 12.40 10.22
N THR A 2 -3.11 11.89 9.46
CA THR A 2 -3.79 10.60 9.72
C THR A 2 -2.88 9.36 9.72
N TYR A 3 -1.92 9.27 8.78
CA TYR A 3 -1.04 8.08 8.70
C TYR A 3 -0.09 7.95 9.89
N LYS A 4 0.56 9.04 10.30
CA LYS A 4 1.47 9.04 11.46
C LYS A 4 0.71 8.73 12.76
N ALA A 5 -0.47 9.32 12.92
CA ALA A 5 -1.36 9.02 14.05
C ALA A 5 -1.85 7.56 14.06
N ALA A 6 -2.10 6.95 12.89
CA ALA A 6 -2.50 5.56 12.79
C ALA A 6 -1.37 4.56 13.09
N ILE A 7 -0.11 4.96 12.90
CA ILE A 7 1.06 4.15 13.26
C ILE A 7 1.42 4.32 14.74
N ASP A 8 1.35 5.56 15.25
CA ASP A 8 1.75 5.97 16.61
C ASP A 8 3.22 5.62 16.92
N ASP A 9 3.49 4.37 17.30
CA ASP A 9 4.83 3.82 17.44
C ASP A 9 5.26 3.03 16.17
N PRO A 10 6.22 3.54 15.37
CA PRO A 10 6.74 2.84 14.19
C PRO A 10 7.55 1.58 14.54
N TYR A 11 8.02 1.40 15.77
CA TYR A 11 8.78 0.21 16.17
C TYR A 11 7.88 -0.96 16.60
N ARG A 12 6.57 -0.73 16.74
CA ARG A 12 5.58 -1.78 17.01
C ARG A 12 5.48 -2.84 15.91
N PHE A 13 5.86 -2.50 14.68
CA PHE A 13 5.84 -3.43 13.56
C PHE A 13 7.21 -4.08 13.36
N GLU A 14 7.29 -5.39 13.61
CA GLU A 14 8.51 -6.19 13.41
C GLU A 14 9.10 -6.06 11.99
N THR A 15 8.22 -5.95 10.99
CA THR A 15 8.62 -5.66 9.60
C THR A 15 7.73 -4.60 8.99
N SER A 16 8.28 -3.70 8.19
CA SER A 16 7.47 -2.65 7.53
C SER A 16 6.42 -3.19 6.55
N TYR A 17 6.54 -4.46 6.15
CA TYR A 17 5.59 -5.13 5.26
C TYR A 17 4.23 -5.39 5.92
N THR A 18 4.21 -5.63 7.24
CA THR A 18 2.98 -5.92 8.01
C THR A 18 2.06 -4.71 8.08
N VAL A 19 2.60 -3.49 7.93
CA VAL A 19 1.83 -2.25 7.89
C VAL A 19 0.81 -2.24 6.75
N GLY A 20 1.15 -2.83 5.60
CA GLY A 20 0.21 -2.95 4.49
C GLY A 20 -0.99 -3.85 4.84
N ALA A 21 -0.80 -4.85 5.70
CA ALA A 21 -1.89 -5.69 6.21
C ALA A 21 -2.69 -4.96 7.31
N TYR A 22 -2.00 -4.23 8.20
CA TYR A 22 -2.62 -3.40 9.23
C TYR A 22 -3.55 -2.33 8.66
N MET A 23 -3.17 -1.70 7.54
CA MET A 23 -4.00 -0.72 6.82
C MET A 23 -5.11 -1.34 5.96
N GLY A 24 -5.24 -2.68 5.97
CA GLY A 24 -6.27 -3.40 5.22
C GLY A 24 -6.08 -3.38 3.71
N LEU A 25 -4.85 -3.16 3.24
CA LEU A 25 -4.48 -3.09 1.81
C LEU A 25 -3.99 -4.44 1.26
N SER A 26 -3.97 -5.49 2.09
CA SER A 26 -3.61 -6.84 1.66
C SER A 26 -4.84 -7.61 1.19
N PRO A 27 -4.73 -8.40 0.11
CA PRO A 27 -5.79 -9.30 -0.31
C PRO A 27 -6.09 -10.29 0.81
N ARG A 28 -7.38 -10.60 1.01
CA ARG A 28 -7.79 -11.68 1.88
C ARG A 28 -7.39 -12.99 1.20
N GLN A 29 -6.56 -13.79 1.86
CA GLN A 29 -6.19 -15.11 1.40
C GLN A 29 -7.21 -16.11 1.93
N TYR A 30 -7.78 -16.92 1.05
CA TYR A 30 -8.60 -18.07 1.39
C TYR A 30 -7.85 -19.31 0.91
N ALA A 31 -7.21 -20.00 1.84
CA ALA A 31 -6.47 -21.24 1.58
C ALA A 31 -7.16 -22.38 2.32
N SER A 32 -7.67 -23.37 1.59
CA SER A 32 -8.28 -24.58 2.15
C SER A 32 -7.67 -25.81 1.47
N GLY A 33 -6.47 -26.24 1.89
CA GLY A 33 -5.79 -27.48 1.48
C GLY A 33 -5.49 -27.69 -0.01
N GLU A 34 -6.51 -27.64 -0.86
CA GLU A 34 -6.52 -27.84 -2.31
C GLU A 34 -6.68 -26.53 -3.11
N VAL A 35 -7.10 -25.43 -2.47
CA VAL A 35 -7.46 -24.18 -3.15
C VAL A 35 -6.83 -22.98 -2.44
N ASP A 36 -5.96 -22.25 -3.14
CA ASP A 36 -5.47 -20.92 -2.72
C ASP A 36 -6.12 -19.83 -3.60
N ARG A 37 -7.04 -19.07 -3.01
CA ARG A 37 -7.74 -17.96 -3.68
C ARG A 37 -7.42 -16.63 -3.02
N HIS A 38 -6.99 -15.68 -3.85
CA HIS A 38 -6.80 -14.29 -3.47
C HIS A 38 -8.08 -13.49 -3.73
N GLY A 39 -8.77 -13.11 -2.66
CA GLY A 39 -10.04 -12.38 -2.69
C GLY A 39 -9.90 -10.86 -2.71
N SER A 40 -10.96 -10.17 -2.31
CA SER A 40 -10.93 -8.73 -2.06
C SER A 40 -9.95 -8.37 -0.94
N ILE A 41 -9.54 -7.10 -0.86
CA ILE A 41 -8.73 -6.62 0.26
C ILE A 41 -9.46 -6.83 1.59
N SER A 42 -8.73 -7.08 2.69
CA SER A 42 -9.35 -7.37 3.99
C SER A 42 -10.22 -6.24 4.50
N LYS A 43 -9.89 -4.99 4.15
CA LYS A 43 -10.50 -3.76 4.66
C LYS A 43 -10.39 -3.59 6.19
N MET A 44 -9.54 -4.37 6.86
CA MET A 44 -9.25 -4.23 8.28
C MET A 44 -8.46 -2.94 8.57
N GLY A 45 -8.60 -2.38 9.77
CA GLY A 45 -7.87 -1.17 10.19
C GLY A 45 -8.49 0.16 9.72
N PRO A 46 -7.73 1.27 9.82
CA PRO A 46 -8.27 2.62 9.69
C PRO A 46 -8.73 2.93 8.26
N MET A 47 -10.03 3.16 8.09
CA MET A 47 -10.65 3.44 6.79
C MET A 47 -10.07 4.71 6.14
N GLU A 48 -9.86 5.76 6.93
CA GLU A 48 -9.32 7.03 6.43
C GLU A 48 -7.92 6.88 5.82
N CYS A 49 -7.01 6.19 6.51
CA CYS A 49 -5.67 5.93 6.00
C CYS A 49 -5.71 5.14 4.70
N ARG A 50 -6.59 4.14 4.61
CA ARG A 50 -6.77 3.36 3.39
C ARG A 50 -7.27 4.23 2.24
N SER A 51 -8.26 5.08 2.45
CA SER A 51 -8.80 5.98 1.43
C SER A 51 -7.74 6.96 0.95
N MET A 52 -7.02 7.61 1.87
CA MET A 52 -5.95 8.55 1.52
C MET A 52 -4.81 7.87 0.75
N LEU A 53 -4.39 6.66 1.15
CA LEU A 53 -3.36 5.90 0.44
C LEU A 53 -3.83 5.48 -0.96
N TYR A 54 -5.11 5.14 -1.11
CA TYR A 54 -5.71 4.80 -2.40
C TYR A 54 -5.75 6.02 -3.33
N GLU A 55 -6.22 7.16 -2.85
CA GLU A 55 -6.26 8.42 -3.61
C GLU A 55 -4.85 8.86 -4.01
N ALA A 56 -3.88 8.83 -3.09
CA ALA A 56 -2.49 9.16 -3.39
C ALA A 56 -1.91 8.24 -4.46
N ALA A 57 -2.17 6.93 -4.39
CA ALA A 57 -1.75 5.97 -5.40
C ALA A 57 -2.44 6.22 -6.76
N GLN A 58 -3.72 6.59 -6.75
CA GLN A 58 -4.46 6.94 -7.96
C GLN A 58 -3.83 8.15 -8.64
N VAL A 59 -3.62 9.25 -7.91
CA VAL A 59 -2.97 10.47 -8.42
C VAL A 59 -1.56 10.17 -8.94
N LEU A 60 -0.80 9.32 -8.23
CA LEU A 60 0.54 8.90 -8.65
C LEU A 60 0.55 8.16 -9.99
N LEU A 61 -0.51 7.42 -10.32
CA LEU A 61 -0.62 6.68 -11.58
C LEU A 61 -1.32 7.46 -12.70
N THR A 62 -2.23 8.37 -12.39
CA THR A 62 -3.03 9.07 -13.41
C THR A 62 -2.49 10.46 -13.74
N ILE A 63 -2.15 11.26 -12.73
CA ILE A 63 -1.87 12.69 -12.90
C ILE A 63 -0.37 12.98 -12.90
N SER A 64 0.40 12.29 -12.06
CA SER A 64 1.83 12.60 -11.88
C SER A 64 2.63 12.48 -13.19
N ARG A 65 3.28 13.56 -13.62
CA ARG A 65 4.13 13.53 -14.84
C ARG A 65 5.54 13.00 -14.57
N LYS A 66 5.92 12.85 -13.29
CA LYS A 66 7.24 12.36 -12.90
C LYS A 66 7.32 10.84 -12.99
N ASN A 67 8.35 10.34 -13.67
CA ASN A 67 8.61 8.91 -13.81
C ASN A 67 9.41 8.38 -12.62
N PHE A 68 8.71 7.95 -11.58
CA PHE A 68 9.30 7.22 -10.46
C PHE A 68 9.28 5.71 -10.71
N LYS A 69 10.25 4.97 -10.16
CA LYS A 69 10.29 3.50 -10.21
C LYS A 69 8.96 2.88 -9.74
N LEU A 70 8.33 3.47 -8.73
CA LEU A 70 7.03 3.04 -8.21
C LEU A 70 5.90 3.20 -9.23
N ARG A 71 5.87 4.34 -9.97
CA ARG A 71 4.89 4.61 -11.02
C ARG A 71 5.05 3.61 -12.17
N SER A 72 6.27 3.41 -12.66
CA SER A 72 6.54 2.46 -13.75
C SER A 72 6.16 1.02 -13.37
N TRP A 73 6.43 0.62 -12.13
CA TRP A 73 6.00 -0.68 -11.61
C TRP A 73 4.46 -0.79 -11.54
N GLY A 74 3.79 0.25 -11.04
CA GLY A 74 2.33 0.29 -10.95
C GLY A 74 1.65 0.26 -12.32
N LEU A 75 2.18 1.00 -13.31
CA LEU A 75 1.66 0.97 -14.69
C LEU A 75 1.85 -0.39 -15.36
N LYS A 76 3.01 -1.05 -15.15
CA LYS A 76 3.22 -2.44 -15.62
C LYS A 76 2.21 -3.40 -15.00
N LEU A 77 1.89 -3.23 -13.72
CA LEU A 77 0.89 -4.03 -13.03
C LEU A 77 -0.52 -3.74 -13.55
N ALA A 78 -0.85 -2.46 -13.82
CA ALA A 78 -2.12 -2.05 -14.38
C ALA A 78 -2.39 -2.73 -15.72
N LYS A 79 -1.37 -2.83 -16.58
CA LYS A 79 -1.45 -3.55 -17.86
C LYS A 79 -1.76 -5.05 -17.68
N LYS A 80 -1.27 -5.68 -16.61
CA LYS A 80 -1.44 -7.13 -16.37
C LYS A 80 -2.70 -7.51 -15.60
N LYS A 81 -3.13 -6.68 -14.64
CA LYS A 81 -4.17 -7.04 -13.65
C LYS A 81 -5.32 -6.02 -13.57
N GLY A 82 -5.25 -4.93 -14.33
CA GLY A 82 -6.24 -3.85 -14.33
C GLY A 82 -5.91 -2.72 -13.35
N MET A 83 -6.41 -1.53 -13.66
CA MET A 83 -6.04 -0.28 -12.98
C MET A 83 -6.39 -0.29 -11.48
N LYS A 84 -7.60 -0.74 -11.11
CA LYS A 84 -8.04 -0.77 -9.70
C LYS A 84 -7.12 -1.63 -8.82
N LYS A 85 -6.71 -2.80 -9.31
CA LYS A 85 -5.77 -3.69 -8.59
C LYS A 85 -4.38 -3.08 -8.49
N ALA A 86 -3.94 -2.38 -9.53
CA ALA A 86 -2.67 -1.67 -9.51
C ALA A 86 -2.64 -0.51 -8.51
N ILE A 87 -3.72 0.28 -8.42
CA ILE A 87 -3.83 1.36 -7.43
C ILE A 87 -3.69 0.81 -6.00
N VAL A 88 -4.42 -0.27 -5.68
CA VAL A 88 -4.31 -0.93 -4.37
C VAL A 88 -2.89 -1.42 -4.09
N ALA A 89 -2.23 -2.04 -5.07
CA ALA A 89 -0.87 -2.53 -4.91
C ALA A 89 0.16 -1.39 -4.72
N VAL A 90 -0.03 -0.26 -5.40
CA VAL A 90 0.79 0.94 -5.22
C VAL A 90 0.53 1.57 -3.85
N ALA A 91 -0.73 1.68 -3.41
CA ALA A 91 -1.10 2.15 -2.09
C ALA A 91 -0.43 1.32 -0.98
N ARG A 92 -0.43 -0.01 -1.12
CA ARG A 92 0.28 -0.91 -0.21
C ARG A 92 1.78 -0.61 -0.16
N LYS A 93 2.40 -0.43 -1.33
CA LYS A 93 3.85 -0.16 -1.42
C LYS A 93 4.20 1.22 -0.85
N LEU A 94 3.33 2.22 -1.04
CA LEU A 94 3.45 3.53 -0.38
C LEU A 94 3.42 3.40 1.14
N ALA A 95 2.46 2.63 1.68
CA ALA A 95 2.38 2.40 3.13
C ALA A 95 3.68 1.79 3.69
N VAL A 96 4.30 0.84 2.98
CA VAL A 96 5.57 0.24 3.42
C VAL A 96 6.71 1.26 3.37
N ILE A 97 6.78 2.10 2.33
CA ILE A 97 7.82 3.12 2.19
C ILE A 97 7.67 4.19 3.28
N MET A 98 6.46 4.69 3.52
CA MET A 98 6.18 5.68 4.56
C MET A 98 6.55 5.16 5.95
N HIS A 99 6.29 3.89 6.25
CA HIS A 99 6.73 3.28 7.50
C HIS A 99 8.25 3.23 7.63
N ARG A 100 8.96 2.78 6.58
CA ARG A 100 10.43 2.73 6.60
C ARG A 100 11.05 4.10 6.81
N MET A 101 10.48 5.13 6.18
CA MET A 101 10.90 6.51 6.41
C MET A 101 10.67 6.94 7.86
N LEU A 102 9.54 6.57 8.45
CA LEU A 102 9.22 6.90 9.84
C LEU A 102 10.16 6.23 10.84
N VAL A 103 10.51 4.95 10.59
CA VAL A 103 11.51 4.21 11.38
C VAL A 103 12.90 4.83 11.24
N ASN A 104 13.33 5.13 10.01
CA ASN A 104 14.67 5.63 9.72
C ASN A 104 14.82 7.14 9.96
N LYS A 105 13.73 7.86 10.25
CA LYS A 105 13.67 9.34 10.30
C LYS A 105 14.19 10.01 9.01
N THR A 106 14.08 9.34 7.87
CA THR A 106 14.57 9.84 6.57
C THR A 106 13.43 10.40 5.73
N GLU A 107 13.73 11.40 4.90
CA GLU A 107 12.80 11.92 3.91
C GLU A 107 12.60 10.95 2.73
N PHE A 108 11.55 11.18 1.93
CA PHE A 108 11.23 10.31 0.80
C PHE A 108 12.25 10.52 -0.31
N CYS A 109 13.17 9.57 -0.48
CA CYS A 109 14.12 9.58 -1.60
C CYS A 109 13.47 8.98 -2.86
N TYR A 110 13.48 9.76 -3.95
CA TYR A 110 12.82 9.53 -5.24
C TYR A 110 13.50 8.50 -6.14
#